data_AF-A0A7S2J7J9-F1
#
_entry.id   AF-A0A7S2J7J9-F1
#
_cell.length_a   1.000
_cell.length_b   1.000
_cell.length_c   1.000
_cell.angle_alpha   90.00
_cell.angle_beta   90.00
_cell.angle_gamma   90.00
#
_symmetry.space_group_name_H-M   'P 1'
#
loop_
_entity.id
_entity.type
_entity.pdbx_description
1 polymer ?
#
loop_
_entity_poly.entity_id
_entity_poly.type
_entity_poly.pdbx_seq_one_letter_code
_entity_poly.pdbx_strand_id
1 'polypeptide(L)'
;GGAFVRAVIIAPTNFSNKGFQMRWKFLFIKFRADVYWWSIIFLAKNFFINLAFVMATEGIVQLYTCMLVTTVYMMLVVAMNPYRHRIANALEFLVSVTILYIVALLTWHADRHGG
;
A
#
# COMPACT_ATOMS: atom_id res chain seq x y z
N GLY A 1 -2.54 4.83 -14.02
CA GLY A 1 -2.93 3.52 -13.47
C GLY A 1 -2.72 2.37 -14.45
N GLY A 2 -3.45 2.35 -15.59
CA GLY A 2 -3.46 1.20 -16.51
C GLY A 2 -2.09 0.78 -17.08
N ALA A 3 -1.23 1.74 -17.44
CA ALA A 3 0.12 1.43 -17.94
C ALA A 3 1.00 0.72 -16.91
N PHE A 4 0.79 0.98 -15.62
CA PHE A 4 1.51 0.38 -14.50
C PHE A 4 1.05 -1.05 -14.24
N VAL A 5 -0.27 -1.28 -14.19
CA VAL A 5 -0.85 -2.62 -14.04
C VAL A 5 -0.44 -3.52 -15.21
N ARG A 6 -0.51 -2.98 -16.44
CA ARG A 6 -0.05 -3.68 -17.64
C ARG A 6 1.46 -3.97 -17.59
N ALA A 7 2.28 -3.05 -17.10
CA ALA A 7 3.72 -3.27 -16.92
C ALA A 7 4.02 -4.38 -15.91
N VAL A 8 3.26 -4.48 -14.80
CA VAL A 8 3.46 -5.55 -13.81
C VAL A 8 3.03 -6.92 -14.33
N ILE A 9 1.96 -7.00 -15.14
CA ILE A 9 1.50 -8.25 -15.77
C ILE A 9 2.48 -8.73 -16.87
N ILE A 10 3.07 -7.80 -17.61
CA ILE A 10 3.99 -8.08 -18.73
C ILE A 10 5.45 -8.23 -18.25
N ALA A 11 5.75 -7.90 -16.99
CA ALA A 11 7.08 -8.00 -16.41
C ALA A 11 7.76 -9.38 -16.58
N PRO A 12 7.11 -10.53 -16.29
CA PRO A 12 7.77 -11.84 -16.44
C PRO A 12 8.07 -12.21 -17.89
N THR A 13 7.29 -11.71 -18.87
CA THR A 13 7.47 -12.06 -20.30
C THR A 13 8.40 -11.11 -21.06
N ASN A 14 8.62 -9.88 -20.60
CA ASN A 14 9.48 -8.88 -21.27
C ASN A 14 10.68 -8.43 -20.44
N PHE A 15 11.05 -9.16 -19.38
CA PHE A 15 12.18 -8.79 -18.52
C PHE A 15 13.52 -8.73 -19.26
N SER A 16 13.64 -9.29 -20.48
CA SER A 16 14.86 -9.24 -21.29
C SER A 16 15.08 -7.92 -22.04
N ASN A 17 14.09 -7.03 -22.12
CA ASN A 17 14.22 -5.76 -22.83
C ASN A 17 14.87 -4.68 -21.95
N LYS A 18 16.07 -4.23 -22.34
CA LYS A 18 16.89 -3.25 -21.58
C LYS A 18 16.17 -1.92 -21.33
N GLY A 19 15.32 -1.46 -22.26
CA GLY A 19 14.54 -0.22 -22.08
C GLY A 19 13.44 -0.34 -21.04
N PHE A 20 12.81 -1.51 -20.96
CA PHE A 20 11.81 -1.83 -19.93
C PHE A 20 12.47 -2.00 -18.56
N GLN A 21 13.61 -2.69 -18.51
CA GLN A 21 14.42 -2.79 -17.30
C GLN A 21 14.79 -1.42 -16.77
N MET A 22 15.35 -0.52 -17.58
CA MET A 22 15.83 0.79 -17.09
C MET A 22 14.72 1.66 -16.50
N ARG A 23 13.50 1.57 -17.05
CA ARG A 23 12.35 2.38 -16.62
C ARG A 23 11.61 1.79 -15.41
N TRP A 24 11.56 0.46 -15.29
CA TRP A 24 10.81 -0.23 -14.23
C TRP A 24 11.72 -0.92 -13.19
N LYS A 25 13.05 -0.81 -13.31
CA LYS A 25 14.04 -1.43 -12.40
C LYS A 25 13.76 -1.05 -10.95
N PHE A 26 13.47 0.23 -10.71
CA PHE A 26 13.20 0.77 -9.38
C PHE A 26 12.04 0.03 -8.69
N LEU A 27 11.04 -0.36 -9.47
CA LEU A 27 9.86 -1.06 -8.99
C LEU A 27 10.16 -2.51 -8.60
N PHE A 28 10.92 -3.21 -9.45
CA PHE A 28 11.27 -4.62 -9.24
C PHE A 28 12.44 -4.83 -8.28
N ILE A 29 13.32 -3.83 -8.09
CA ILE A 29 14.41 -3.89 -7.11
C ILE A 29 13.90 -3.88 -5.66
N LYS A 30 12.78 -3.20 -5.41
CA LYS A 30 12.25 -2.99 -4.06
C LYS A 30 11.60 -4.26 -3.48
N PHE A 31 11.01 -5.10 -4.32
CA PHE A 31 10.26 -6.30 -3.92
C PHE A 31 11.01 -7.59 -4.27
N ARG A 32 10.71 -8.68 -3.56
CA ARG A 32 11.28 -10.00 -3.88
C ARG A 32 10.79 -10.48 -5.24
N ALA A 33 11.65 -11.16 -6.00
CA ALA A 33 11.32 -11.68 -7.33
C ALA A 33 10.10 -12.61 -7.32
N ASP A 34 9.91 -13.40 -6.25
CA ASP A 34 8.75 -14.28 -6.08
C ASP A 34 7.42 -13.52 -5.87
N VAL A 35 7.47 -12.25 -5.46
CA VAL A 35 6.29 -11.45 -5.10
C VAL A 35 6.28 -10.11 -5.87
N TYR A 36 6.64 -10.14 -7.16
CA TYR A 36 6.68 -8.95 -8.01
C TYR A 36 5.31 -8.25 -8.16
N TRP A 37 4.23 -9.02 -8.09
CA TRP A 37 2.84 -8.55 -8.13
C TRP A 37 2.45 -7.73 -6.89
N TRP A 38 3.26 -7.73 -5.82
CA TRP A 38 3.04 -6.92 -4.62
C TRP A 38 2.97 -5.42 -4.91
N SER A 39 3.65 -4.96 -5.95
CA SER A 39 3.58 -3.58 -6.42
C SER A 39 2.15 -3.15 -6.78
N ILE A 40 1.30 -4.08 -7.25
CA ILE A 40 -0.12 -3.83 -7.51
C ILE A 40 -0.88 -3.67 -6.20
N ILE A 41 -0.63 -4.51 -5.19
CA ILE A 41 -1.27 -4.37 -3.86
C ILE A 41 -0.89 -3.04 -3.23
N PHE A 42 0.40 -2.67 -3.30
CA PHE A 42 0.87 -1.38 -2.79
C PHE A 42 0.15 -0.21 -3.50
N LEU A 43 -0.04 -0.28 -4.82
CA LEU A 43 -0.77 0.74 -5.55
C LEU A 43 -2.27 0.73 -5.19
N ALA A 44 -2.87 -0.45 -5.03
CA ALA A 44 -4.26 -0.61 -4.63
C ALA A 44 -4.52 -0.01 -3.24
N LYS A 45 -3.64 -0.25 -2.25
CA LYS A 45 -3.70 0.41 -0.93
C LYS A 45 -3.80 1.93 -1.08
N ASN A 46 -2.88 2.54 -1.83
CA ASN A 46 -2.86 3.98 -2.03
C ASN A 46 -4.11 4.47 -2.77
N PHE A 47 -4.59 3.72 -3.75
CA PHE A 47 -5.81 4.04 -4.47
C PHE A 47 -7.03 4.01 -3.55
N PHE A 48 -7.22 2.96 -2.75
CA PHE A 48 -8.35 2.85 -1.82
C PHE A 48 -8.32 3.92 -0.73
N ILE A 49 -7.14 4.27 -0.20
CA ILE A 49 -7.00 5.39 0.74
C ILE A 49 -7.46 6.69 0.09
N ASN A 50 -6.96 7.02 -1.11
CA ASN A 50 -7.38 8.24 -1.81
C ASN A 50 -8.86 8.21 -2.20
N LEU A 51 -9.39 7.04 -2.57
CA LEU A 51 -10.80 6.87 -2.89
C LEU A 51 -11.68 7.12 -1.66
N ALA A 52 -11.24 6.71 -0.47
CA ALA A 52 -11.96 6.98 0.77
C ALA A 52 -12.17 8.49 1.00
N PHE A 53 -11.15 9.31 0.71
CA PHE A 53 -11.25 10.77 0.80
C PHE A 53 -12.19 11.39 -0.22
N VAL A 54 -12.39 10.76 -1.38
CA VAL A 54 -13.30 11.25 -2.42
C VAL A 54 -14.75 10.83 -2.14
N MET A 55 -14.95 9.59 -1.68
CA MET A 55 -16.28 8.99 -1.51
C MET A 55 -16.97 9.40 -0.21
N ALA A 56 -16.21 9.57 0.88
CA ALA A 56 -16.79 9.90 2.17
C ALA A 56 -16.83 11.42 2.37
N THR A 57 -18.03 11.98 2.53
CA THR A 57 -18.23 13.38 2.89
C THR A 57 -17.94 13.61 4.38
N GLU A 58 -18.24 12.61 5.20
CA GLU A 58 -18.00 12.62 6.65
C GLU A 58 -16.56 12.24 6.99
N GLY A 59 -15.86 13.09 7.75
CA GLY A 59 -14.47 12.87 8.14
C GLY A 59 -14.27 11.59 8.96
N ILE A 60 -15.25 11.22 9.78
CA ILE A 60 -15.21 9.99 10.59
C ILE A 60 -15.20 8.75 9.69
N VAL A 61 -16.00 8.73 8.62
CA VAL A 61 -16.05 7.60 7.67
C VAL A 61 -14.75 7.49 6.88
N GLN A 62 -14.11 8.61 6.54
CA GLN A 62 -12.78 8.63 5.93
C GLN A 62 -11.73 7.96 6.83
N LEU A 63 -11.74 8.28 8.13
CA LEU A 63 -10.81 7.72 9.12
C LEU A 63 -11.01 6.21 9.30
N TYR A 64 -12.26 5.74 9.48
CA TYR A 64 -12.54 4.30 9.59
C TYR A 64 -12.13 3.53 8.34
N THR A 65 -12.35 4.09 7.15
CA THR A 65 -11.95 3.45 5.89
C THR A 65 -10.42 3.38 5.78
N CYS A 66 -9.70 4.44 6.15
CA CYS A 66 -8.24 4.43 6.20
C CYS A 66 -7.70 3.39 7.20
N MET A 67 -8.36 3.26 8.36
CA MET A 67 -8.02 2.26 9.36
C MET A 67 -8.19 0.83 8.82
N LEU A 68 -9.31 0.55 8.16
CA LEU A 68 -9.60 -0.76 7.57
C LEU A 68 -8.58 -1.12 6.48
N VAL A 69 -8.34 -0.22 5.53
CA VAL A 69 -7.39 -0.46 4.41
C VAL A 69 -5.97 -0.67 4.94
N THR A 70 -5.54 0.13 5.91
CA THR A 70 -4.20 0.03 6.50
C THR A 70 -4.03 -1.27 7.29
N THR A 71 -5.06 -1.70 8.03
CA THR A 71 -5.04 -2.97 8.78
C THR A 71 -4.94 -4.18 7.85
N VAL A 72 -5.77 -4.21 6.79
CA VAL A 72 -5.73 -5.28 5.78
C VAL A 72 -4.36 -5.33 5.10
N TYR A 73 -3.83 -4.18 4.71
CA TYR A 73 -2.49 -4.10 4.11
C TYR A 73 -1.41 -4.63 5.06
N MET A 74 -1.44 -4.25 6.34
CA MET A 74 -0.48 -4.71 7.34
C MET A 74 -0.51 -6.24 7.51
N MET A 75 -1.72 -6.83 7.59
CA MET A 75 -1.88 -8.28 7.68
C MET A 75 -1.26 -8.99 6.48
N LEU A 76 -1.50 -8.48 5.27
CA LEU A 76 -0.91 -9.04 4.05
C LEU A 76 0.63 -8.91 4.07
N VAL A 77 1.19 -7.78 4.51
CA VAL A 77 2.65 -7.58 4.61
C VAL A 77 3.28 -8.61 5.54
N VAL A 78 2.66 -8.86 6.71
CA VAL A 78 3.16 -9.84 7.69
C VAL A 78 3.06 -11.27 7.14
N ALA A 79 1.97 -11.60 6.45
CA ALA A 79 1.77 -12.92 5.88
C ALA A 79 2.76 -13.24 4.75
N MET A 80 3.01 -12.29 3.83
CA MET A 80 3.76 -12.55 2.59
C MET A 80 5.21 -12.08 2.62
N ASN A 81 5.60 -11.22 3.59
CA ASN A 81 6.95 -10.67 3.70
C ASN A 81 7.56 -10.21 2.35
N PRO A 82 6.89 -9.27 1.67
CA PRO A 82 7.12 -8.94 0.25
C PRO A 82 8.46 -8.25 -0.03
N TYR A 83 9.01 -7.53 0.95
CA TYR A 83 10.27 -6.81 0.76
C TYR A 83 11.46 -7.77 0.85
N ARG A 84 12.47 -7.49 0.01
CA ARG A 84 13.70 -8.30 -0.05
C ARG A 84 14.46 -8.30 1.28
N HIS A 85 14.53 -7.14 1.92
CA HIS A 85 15.20 -6.95 3.20
C HIS A 85 14.20 -7.01 4.36
N ARG A 86 14.49 -7.81 5.38
CA ARG A 86 13.65 -7.90 6.60
C ARG A 86 13.46 -6.56 7.30
N ILE A 87 14.48 -5.70 7.25
CA ILE A 87 14.43 -4.33 7.78
C ILE A 87 13.31 -3.54 7.09
N ALA A 88 13.16 -3.66 5.77
CA ALA A 88 12.09 -2.97 5.05
C ALA A 88 10.69 -3.48 5.42
N ASN A 89 10.53 -4.79 5.65
CA ASN A 89 9.28 -5.34 6.20
C ASN A 89 8.98 -4.78 7.60
N ALA A 90 9.99 -4.74 8.49
CA ALA A 90 9.85 -4.20 9.85
C ALA A 90 9.51 -2.71 9.84
N LEU A 91 10.14 -1.93 8.96
CA LEU A 91 9.82 -0.51 8.77
C LEU A 91 8.38 -0.32 8.27
N GLU A 92 7.93 -1.10 7.28
CA GLU A 92 6.55 -1.01 6.79
C GLU A 92 5.53 -1.36 7.88
N PHE A 93 5.85 -2.37 8.70
CA PHE A 93 5.04 -2.73 9.86
C PHE A 93 4.97 -1.57 10.88
N LEU A 94 6.12 -0.99 11.24
CA LEU A 94 6.20 0.11 12.20
C LEU A 94 5.46 1.35 11.68
N VAL A 95 5.61 1.69 10.40
CA VAL A 95 4.86 2.76 9.74
C VAL A 95 3.35 2.49 9.77
N SER A 96 2.93 1.26 9.48
CA SER A 96 1.51 0.88 9.51
C SER A 96 0.92 0.99 10.91
N VAL A 97 1.66 0.57 11.94
CA VAL A 97 1.25 0.72 13.35
C VAL A 97 1.14 2.19 13.75
N THR A 98 2.11 3.04 13.38
CA THR A 98 2.06 4.48 13.67
C THR A 98 0.86 5.15 13.00
N ILE A 99 0.58 4.80 11.74
CA ILE A 99 -0.60 5.33 11.03
C ILE A 99 -1.89 4.89 11.74
N LEU A 100 -2.02 3.61 12.11
CA LEU A 100 -3.19 3.12 12.83
C LEU A 100 -3.36 3.81 14.19
N TYR A 101 -2.26 4.05 14.90
CA TYR A 101 -2.29 4.78 16.17
C TYR A 101 -2.79 6.22 15.99
N ILE A 102 -2.26 6.95 15.00
CA ILE A 102 -2.69 8.32 14.70
C ILE A 102 -4.17 8.35 14.28
N VAL A 103 -4.59 7.44 13.40
CA VAL A 103 -5.99 7.38 12.94
C VAL A 103 -6.93 7.04 14.11
N ALA A 104 -6.53 6.15 15.02
CA ALA A 104 -7.30 5.84 16.22
C ALA A 104 -7.45 7.06 17.15
N LEU A 105 -6.36 7.82 17.37
CA LEU A 105 -6.40 9.06 18.15
C LEU A 105 -7.31 10.12 17.50
N LEU A 106 -7.20 10.31 16.18
CA LEU A 106 -8.04 11.24 15.44
C LEU A 106 -9.51 10.85 15.50
N THR A 107 -9.81 9.56 15.38
CA THR A 107 -11.19 9.04 15.45
C THR A 107 -11.76 9.26 16.85
N TRP A 108 -11.00 8.97 17.90
CA TRP A 108 -11.39 9.20 19.29
C TRP A 108 -11.63 10.67 19.61
N HIS A 109 -10.84 11.58 19.02
CA HIS A 109 -11.04 13.02 19.15
C HIS A 109 -12.26 13.50 18.36
N ALA A 110 -12.44 13.01 17.12
CA ALA A 110 -13.56 13.36 16.27
C ALA A 110 -14.90 12.92 16.89
N ASP A 111 -14.94 11.72 17.51
CA ASP A 111 -16.12 11.20 18.21
C ASP A 111 -16.49 12.05 19.44
N ARG A 112 -15.50 12.63 20.14
CA ARG A 112 -15.75 13.50 21.30
C ARG A 112 -16.23 14.91 20.99
N HIS A 113 -15.92 15.44 19.81
CA HIS A 113 -16.21 16.84 19.45
C HIS A 113 -17.17 16.99 18.28
N GLY A 114 -17.52 15.89 17.61
CA GLY A 114 -18.39 15.87 16.42
C GLY A 114 -19.83 15.41 16.68
N GLY A 115 -20.30 15.48 17.93
CA GLY A 115 -21.69 15.22 18.33
C GLY A 115 -22.49 16.50 18.52
#